data_AF-A0A5Y1YF37-F1
#
_entry.id   AF-A0A5Y1YF37-F1
#
_cell.length_a   1.000
_cell.length_b   1.000
_cell.length_c   1.000
_cell.angle_alpha   90.00
_cell.angle_beta   90.00
_cell.angle_gamma   90.00
#
_symmetry.space_group_name_H-M   'P 1'
#
loop_
_entity.id
_entity.type
_entity.pdbx_description
1 polymer ?
#
loop_
_entity_poly.entity_id
_entity_poly.type
_entity_poly.pdbx_seq_one_letter_code
_entity_poly.pdbx_strand_id
1 'polypeptide(L)'
;MFRVTCIDLENGEFALYINGHYLASEDGSGEKLYLGDILERLSRLPGVTTETVERPVPDSDEWSWNDVADSVFPVSVPLPGKMTVAAFKQRLSRFPDDALCCGTFWLASDFLALD
;
A
#
# COMPACT_ATOMS: atom_id res chain seq x y z
N MET A 1 -17.34 3.19 0.77
CA MET A 1 -16.74 3.48 2.07
C MET A 1 -15.25 3.20 1.94
N PHE A 2 -14.39 4.18 2.21
CA PHE A 2 -12.94 4.00 2.18
C PHE A 2 -12.46 3.79 3.61
N ARG A 3 -11.59 2.80 3.83
CA ARG A 3 -10.92 2.59 5.11
C ARG A 3 -9.49 3.10 5.01
N VAL A 4 -9.13 4.08 5.82
CA VAL A 4 -7.76 4.59 5.94
C VAL A 4 -7.15 3.93 7.18
N THR A 5 -6.05 3.21 7.00
CA THR A 5 -5.33 2.56 8.10
C THR A 5 -3.97 3.23 8.25
N CYS A 6 -3.68 3.75 9.44
CA CYS A 6 -2.38 4.24 9.86
C CYS A 6 -1.66 3.12 10.60
N ILE A 7 -0.49 2.72 10.13
CA ILE A 7 0.38 1.80 10.84
C ILE A 7 1.48 2.63 11.49
N ASP A 8 1.54 2.59 12.81
CA ASP A 8 2.50 3.33 13.63
C ASP A 8 3.53 2.35 14.19
N LEU A 9 4.82 2.60 13.94
CA LEU A 9 5.92 1.81 14.46
C LEU A 9 6.49 2.46 15.72
N GLU A 10 6.95 1.63 16.66
CA GLU A 10 7.49 2.08 17.96
C GLU A 10 8.66 3.09 17.86
N ASN A 11 9.37 3.13 16.73
CA ASN A 11 10.43 4.10 16.47
C ASN A 11 9.92 5.46 15.95
N GLY A 12 8.60 5.64 15.80
CA GLY A 12 7.97 6.84 15.28
C GLY A 12 7.84 6.88 13.75
N GLU A 13 8.28 5.83 13.05
CA GLU A 13 7.96 5.67 11.63
C GLU A 13 6.49 5.31 11.48
N PHE A 14 5.83 5.85 10.46
CA PHE A 14 4.43 5.52 10.23
C PHE A 14 4.05 5.52 8.74
N ALA A 15 3.04 4.74 8.39
CA ALA A 15 2.56 4.61 7.02
C ALA A 15 1.04 4.65 6.94
N LEU A 16 0.52 5.30 5.90
CA LEU A 16 -0.89 5.34 5.57
C LEU A 16 -1.23 4.38 4.44
N TYR A 17 -2.38 3.73 4.61
CA TYR A 17 -2.99 2.83 3.63
C TYR A 17 -4.44 3.22 3.38
N ILE A 18 -4.89 3.14 2.13
CA ILE A 18 -6.31 3.27 1.77
C ILE A 18 -6.81 1.94 1.25
N ASN A 19 -7.80 1.35 1.92
CA ASN A 19 -8.35 0.02 1.64
C ASN A 19 -7.27 -1.09 1.58
N GLY A 20 -6.21 -0.96 2.37
CA GLY A 20 -5.07 -1.89 2.35
C GLY A 20 -4.03 -1.60 1.24
N HIS A 21 -4.21 -0.55 0.44
CA HIS A 21 -3.21 -0.11 -0.55
C HIS A 21 -2.32 0.98 0.03
N TYR A 22 -1.00 0.82 -0.14
CA TYR A 22 -0.01 1.79 0.30
C TYR A 22 -0.26 3.17 -0.31
N LEU A 23 -0.28 4.21 0.54
CA LEU A 23 -0.41 5.60 0.12
C LEU A 23 0.93 6.33 0.23
N ALA A 24 1.50 6.37 1.44
CA ALA A 24 2.75 7.03 1.75
C ALA A 24 3.22 6.67 3.17
N SER A 25 4.52 6.86 3.44
CA SER A 25 5.16 6.64 4.74
C SER A 25 6.07 7.80 5.12
N GLU A 26 6.29 7.96 6.42
CA GLU A 26 7.23 8.90 7.02
C GLU A 26 8.28 8.08 7.81
N ASP A 27 9.55 8.40 7.60
CA ASP A 27 10.71 7.75 8.21
C ASP A 27 11.07 8.35 9.59
N GLY A 28 10.13 9.07 10.21
CA GLY A 28 10.34 9.78 11.48
C GLY A 28 11.32 10.96 11.40
N SER A 29 11.83 11.30 10.21
CA SER A 29 12.80 12.40 10.04
C SER A 29 12.15 13.80 10.07
N GLY A 30 10.81 13.88 10.01
CA GLY A 30 10.06 15.14 10.02
C GLY A 30 10.17 15.97 8.73
N GLU A 31 10.85 15.48 7.69
CA GLU A 31 11.06 16.17 6.42
C GLU A 31 10.38 15.46 5.24
N LYS A 32 9.05 15.49 5.17
CA LYS A 32 8.24 15.57 3.93
C LYS A 32 6.79 15.24 4.25
N LEU A 33 5.94 16.27 4.23
CA LEU A 33 4.49 16.21 4.41
C LEU A 33 4.13 15.52 5.73
N TYR A 34 3.76 16.28 6.77
CA TYR A 34 3.18 15.71 7.99
C TYR A 34 2.03 14.77 7.60
N LEU A 35 2.31 13.47 7.55
CA LEU A 35 1.34 12.48 7.09
C LEU A 35 0.16 12.43 8.10
N GLY A 36 0.38 12.91 9.32
CA GLY A 36 -0.65 13.24 10.31
C GLY A 36 -1.68 14.26 9.81
N ASP A 37 -1.27 15.32 9.10
CA ASP A 37 -2.21 16.30 8.52
C ASP A 37 -3.05 15.67 7.40
N ILE A 38 -2.44 14.76 6.62
CA ILE A 38 -3.14 14.01 5.57
C ILE A 38 -4.18 13.08 6.20
N LEU A 39 -3.79 12.33 7.23
CA LEU A 39 -4.69 11.46 7.99
C LEU A 39 -5.86 12.26 8.58
N GLU A 40 -5.57 13.40 9.20
CA GLU A 40 -6.58 14.28 9.78
C GLU A 40 -7.58 14.77 8.71
N ARG A 41 -7.08 15.22 7.56
CA ARG A 41 -7.95 15.66 6.46
C ARG A 41 -8.79 14.53 5.89
N LEU A 42 -8.20 13.34 5.72
CA LEU A 42 -8.92 12.16 5.24
C LEU A 42 -10.01 11.72 6.23
N SER A 43 -9.74 11.81 7.54
CA SER A 43 -10.71 11.46 8.60
C SER A 43 -12.01 12.28 8.55
N ARG A 44 -11.94 13.50 8.00
CA ARG A 44 -13.07 14.44 7.92
C ARG A 44 -13.93 14.22 6.67
N LEU A 45 -13.50 13.38 5.73
CA LEU A 45 -14.24 13.14 4.50
C LEU A 45 -15.42 12.18 4.74
N PRO A 46 -16.61 12.47 4.18
CA PRO A 46 -17.76 11.60 4.30
C PRO A 46 -17.48 10.25 3.62
N GLY A 47 -17.82 9.16 4.31
CA GLY A 47 -17.60 7.80 3.82
C GLY A 47 -16.17 7.28 3.98
N VAL A 48 -15.32 7.99 4.73
CA VAL A 48 -14.00 7.52 5.19
C VAL A 48 -14.11 7.01 6.62
N THR A 49 -13.45 5.90 6.92
CA THR A 49 -13.26 5.38 8.28
C THR A 49 -11.77 5.25 8.53
N THR A 50 -11.27 5.83 9.62
CA THR A 50 -9.86 5.78 9.99
C THR A 50 -9.62 4.77 11.12
N GLU A 51 -8.51 4.06 11.03
CA GLU A 51 -8.03 3.13 12.05
C GLU A 51 -6.52 3.32 12.24
N THR A 52 -6.03 3.27 13.47
CA THR A 52 -4.59 3.29 13.78
C THR A 52 -4.20 1.96 14.40
N VAL A 53 -3.11 1.37 13.91
CA VAL A 53 -2.59 0.08 14.34
C VAL A 53 -1.13 0.26 14.73
N GLU A 54 -0.82 -0.01 15.99
CA GLU A 54 0.57 -0.01 16.50
C GLU A 54 1.24 -1.34 16.18
N ARG A 55 2.51 -1.28 15.76
CA ARG A 55 3.34 -2.45 15.45
C ARG A 55 4.79 -2.25 15.93
N PRO A 56 5.48 -3.33 16.34
CA PRO A 56 6.90 -3.25 16.60
C PRO A 56 7.66 -3.02 15.29
N VAL A 57 8.83 -2.39 15.38
CA VAL A 57 9.77 -2.31 14.26
C VAL A 57 10.25 -3.74 13.94
N PRO A 58 10.21 -4.18 12.67
CA PRO A 58 10.74 -5.49 12.31
C PRO A 58 12.23 -5.63 12.65
N ASP A 59 12.63 -6.81 13.14
CA ASP A 59 14.03 -7.09 13.55
C ASP A 59 15.03 -7.15 12.38
N SER A 60 14.54 -7.25 11.14
CA SER A 60 15.38 -7.36 9.95
C SER A 60 15.78 -5.97 9.44
N ASP A 61 17.07 -5.72 9.22
CA ASP A 61 17.55 -4.46 8.63
C ASP A 61 17.10 -4.24 7.17
N GLU A 62 16.58 -5.27 6.50
CA GLU A 62 16.08 -5.23 5.11
C GLU A 62 14.54 -5.21 5.02
N TRP A 63 13.86 -4.87 6.11
CA TRP A 63 12.39 -4.86 6.15
C TRP A 63 11.77 -3.83 5.20
N SER A 64 10.55 -4.12 4.75
CA SER A 64 9.73 -3.19 3.97
C SER A 64 8.34 -3.00 4.59
N TRP A 65 7.71 -1.87 4.28
CA TRP A 65 6.33 -1.60 4.70
C TRP A 65 5.32 -2.67 4.26
N ASN A 66 5.61 -3.43 3.19
CA ASN A 66 4.76 -4.53 2.76
C ASN A 66 4.76 -5.68 3.77
N ASP A 67 5.92 -6.00 4.36
CA ASP A 67 6.03 -7.07 5.36
C ASP A 67 5.20 -6.72 6.61
N VAL A 68 5.23 -5.45 7.01
CA VAL A 68 4.42 -4.93 8.12
C VAL A 68 2.93 -4.96 7.75
N ALA A 69 2.58 -4.54 6.54
CA ALA A 69 1.21 -4.51 6.04
C ALA A 69 0.58 -5.91 5.98
N ASP A 70 1.34 -6.93 5.60
CA ASP A 70 0.91 -8.34 5.58
C ASP A 70 0.50 -8.86 6.97
N SER A 71 1.04 -8.27 8.05
CA SER A 71 0.64 -8.58 9.43
C SER A 71 -0.61 -7.82 9.92
N VAL A 72 -0.98 -6.74 9.23
CA VAL A 72 -2.06 -5.83 9.63
C VAL A 72 -3.32 -6.10 8.84
N PHE A 73 -3.20 -6.25 7.53
CA PHE A 73 -4.33 -6.52 6.67
C PHE A 73 -4.57 -8.03 6.62
N PRO A 74 -5.84 -8.48 6.67
CA PRO A 74 -6.13 -9.88 6.36
C PRO A 74 -5.52 -10.17 5.00
N VAL A 75 -4.80 -11.29 4.88
CA VAL A 75 -4.19 -11.75 3.63
C VAL A 75 -5.19 -11.48 2.53
N SER A 76 -4.91 -10.46 1.71
CA SER A 76 -5.70 -10.21 0.51
C SER A 76 -5.69 -11.56 -0.18
N VAL A 77 -6.88 -12.18 -0.31
CA VAL A 77 -7.02 -13.49 -0.96
C VAL A 77 -6.04 -13.47 -2.11
N PRO A 78 -4.99 -14.32 -2.09
CA PRO A 78 -3.93 -14.18 -3.06
C PRO A 78 -4.61 -14.35 -4.40
N LEU A 79 -4.80 -13.24 -5.12
CA LEU A 79 -4.93 -13.32 -6.55
C LEU A 79 -3.62 -14.02 -6.90
N PRO A 80 -3.69 -15.28 -7.38
CA PRO A 80 -2.55 -16.17 -7.41
C PRO A 80 -1.35 -15.38 -7.94
N GLY A 81 -0.28 -15.30 -7.15
CA GLY A 81 0.89 -14.42 -7.30
C GLY A 81 1.72 -14.67 -8.56
N LYS A 82 1.07 -15.12 -9.62
CA LYS A 82 1.55 -15.30 -10.99
C LYS A 82 0.59 -14.56 -11.90
N MET A 83 0.72 -13.23 -11.92
CA MET A 83 0.07 -12.42 -12.92
C MET A 83 0.86 -12.58 -14.23
N THR A 84 0.32 -13.31 -15.22
CA THR A 84 0.95 -13.38 -16.53
C THR A 84 0.64 -12.12 -17.34
N VAL A 85 1.51 -11.76 -18.29
CA VAL A 85 1.24 -10.66 -19.24
C VAL A 85 -0.11 -10.86 -19.96
N ALA A 86 -0.44 -12.10 -20.32
CA ALA A 86 -1.70 -12.43 -20.99
C ALA A 86 -2.91 -12.14 -20.08
N ALA A 87 -2.87 -12.59 -18.83
CA ALA A 87 -3.90 -12.30 -17.84
C ALA A 87 -4.02 -10.79 -17.55
N PHE A 88 -2.89 -10.07 -17.56
CA PHE A 88 -2.86 -8.62 -17.39
C PHE A 88 -3.51 -7.88 -18.56
N LYS A 89 -3.11 -8.20 -19.80
CA LYS A 89 -3.73 -7.65 -21.01
C LYS A 89 -5.24 -7.91 -21.06
N GLN A 90 -5.67 -9.12 -20.69
CA GLN A 90 -7.10 -9.47 -20.65
C GLN A 90 -7.88 -8.68 -19.57
N ARG A 91 -7.23 -8.33 -18.46
CA ARG A 91 -7.84 -7.47 -17.44
C ARG A 91 -7.88 -6.02 -17.90
N LEU A 92 -6.80 -5.52 -18.50
CA LEU A 92 -6.74 -4.15 -19.03
C LEU A 92 -7.71 -3.93 -20.18
N SER A 93 -7.95 -4.93 -21.04
CA SER A 93 -8.89 -4.81 -22.16
C SER A 93 -10.36 -4.60 -21.75
N ARG A 94 -10.67 -4.65 -20.45
CA ARG A 94 -11.99 -4.34 -19.89
C ARG A 94 -12.17 -2.86 -19.59
N PHE A 95 -11.09 -2.09 -19.62
CA PHE A 95 -11.08 -0.66 -19.40
C PHE A 95 -10.89 0.07 -20.73
N PRO A 96 -11.45 1.28 -20.89
CA PRO A 96 -11.21 2.10 -22.06
C PRO A 96 -9.75 2.60 -22.09
N ASP A 97 -9.24 2.90 -23.29
CA ASP A 97 -7.82 3.26 -23.51
C ASP A 97 -7.39 4.53 -22.74
N ASP A 98 -8.33 5.39 -22.37
CA ASP A 98 -8.12 6.62 -21.61
C ASP A 98 -8.28 6.44 -20.08
N ALA A 99 -8.53 5.22 -19.61
CA ALA A 99 -8.62 4.92 -18.19
C ALA A 99 -7.26 5.13 -17.49
N LEU A 100 -7.26 5.87 -16.39
CA LEU A 100 -6.08 6.05 -15.54
C LEU A 100 -5.68 4.71 -14.91
N CYS A 101 -4.45 4.25 -15.21
CA CYS A 101 -3.87 3.06 -14.61
C CYS A 101 -3.28 3.38 -13.23
N CYS A 102 -4.12 3.49 -12.21
CA CYS A 102 -3.73 3.71 -10.82
C CYS A 102 -3.65 2.38 -10.07
N GLY A 103 -2.50 1.69 -10.11
CA GLY A 103 -2.28 0.48 -9.33
C GLY A 103 -0.86 -0.05 -9.44
N THR A 104 -0.35 -0.63 -8.37
CA THR A 104 0.89 -1.42 -8.36
C THR A 104 0.54 -2.88 -8.69
N PHE A 105 1.29 -3.51 -9.59
CA PHE A 105 1.19 -4.93 -9.86
C PHE A 105 2.57 -5.57 -9.77
N TRP A 106 2.63 -6.79 -9.23
CA TRP A 106 3.86 -7.54 -9.09
C TRP A 106 4.11 -8.34 -10.35
N LEU A 107 5.22 -8.04 -11.01
CA LEU A 107 5.81 -8.90 -12.03
C LEU A 107 6.86 -9.78 -11.36
N ALA A 108 7.10 -10.97 -11.90
CA ALA A 108 8.22 -11.79 -11.44
C ALA A 108 9.54 -11.01 -11.62
N SER A 109 10.50 -11.22 -10.72
CA SER A 109 11.76 -10.45 -10.67
C SER A 109 12.59 -10.53 -11.96
N ASP A 110 12.33 -11.54 -12.79
CA ASP A 110 12.96 -11.79 -14.09
C ASP A 110 12.23 -11.13 -15.27
N PHE A 111 11.09 -10.46 -15.05
CA PHE A 111 10.27 -9.91 -16.14
C PHE A 111 11.01 -8.90 -17.03
N LEU A 112 11.93 -8.13 -16.45
CA LEU A 112 12.75 -7.14 -17.16
C LEU A 112 14.16 -7.66 -17.47
N ALA A 113 14.46 -8.93 -17.18
CA ALA A 113 15.72 -9.52 -17.59
C ALA A 113 15.75 -9.56 -19.12
N LEU A 114 16.61 -8.74 -19.71
CA LEU A 114 16.93 -8.81 -21.13
C LEU A 114 18.00 -9.90 -21.28
N ASP A 115 17.72 -10.90 -22.12
CA ASP A 115 18.73 -11.86 -22.59
C ASP A 115 19.88 -11.15 -23.33
#